data_AF-A0A8T5SX75-F1
#
_entry.id   AF-A0A8T5SX75-F1
#
_cell.length_a   1.000
_cell.length_b   1.000
_cell.length_c   1.000
_cell.angle_alpha   90.00
_cell.angle_beta   90.00
_cell.angle_gamma   90.00
#
_symmetry.space_group_name_H-M   'P 1'
#
loop_
_entity.id
_entity.type
_entity.pdbx_description
1 polymer ?
#
loop_
_entity_poly.entity_id
_entity_poly.type
_entity_poly.pdbx_seq_one_letter_code
_entity_poly.pdbx_strand_id
1 'polypeptide(L)'
;MIEEVRELLKRIDQIIDSESRRLNDQIDELKEKLTDFKESGENFTSIRDEIKNLTSQLDEITYERDGLQKTVEKLSPLEPKVRELSELVKNLTLQQTGYIFTIKVISNWIPSQKENIDVLVALASSPNHTSTLTELHNKTTIPEVTLKNRILPILEDNSLIKTENREIKLTIKENE
;
A
#
# COMPACT_ATOMS: atom_id res chain seq x y z
N MET A 1 -68.32 22.30 -86.86
CA MET A 1 -68.83 22.96 -85.64
C MET A 1 -69.26 22.00 -84.54
N ILE A 2 -70.41 21.29 -84.61
CA ILE A 2 -70.85 20.45 -83.47
C ILE A 2 -69.89 19.29 -83.16
N GLU A 3 -69.36 18.63 -84.20
CA GLU A 3 -68.43 17.51 -84.02
C GLU A 3 -67.06 17.94 -83.48
N GLU A 4 -66.57 19.11 -83.90
CA GLU A 4 -65.33 19.70 -83.36
C GLU A 4 -65.47 20.05 -81.88
N VAL A 5 -66.64 20.54 -81.46
CA VAL A 5 -66.95 20.80 -80.04
C VAL A 5 -66.96 19.49 -79.24
N ARG A 6 -67.50 18.39 -79.80
CA ARG A 6 -67.48 17.07 -79.13
C ARG A 6 -66.05 16.55 -78.93
N GLU A 7 -65.20 16.64 -79.94
CA GLU A 7 -63.82 16.17 -79.79
C GLU A 7 -62.96 17.05 -78.90
N LEU A 8 -63.26 18.35 -78.82
CA LEU A 8 -62.65 19.23 -77.81
C LEU A 8 -63.07 18.83 -76.39
N LEU A 9 -64.37 18.58 -76.16
CA LEU A 9 -64.86 18.13 -74.84
C LEU A 9 -64.21 16.80 -74.42
N LYS A 10 -64.12 15.83 -75.34
CA LYS A 10 -63.47 14.55 -75.07
C LYS A 10 -61.98 14.70 -74.73
N ARG A 11 -61.27 15.62 -75.40
CA ARG A 11 -59.88 15.94 -75.05
C ARG A 11 -59.77 16.60 -73.69
N ILE A 12 -60.68 17.51 -73.36
CA ILE A 12 -60.73 18.16 -72.05
C ILE A 12 -60.93 17.11 -70.95
N ASP A 13 -61.87 16.18 -71.12
CA ASP A 13 -62.10 15.09 -70.15
C ASP A 13 -60.85 14.21 -69.97
N GLN A 14 -60.18 13.84 -71.08
CA GLN A 14 -58.93 13.09 -71.02
C GLN A 14 -57.81 13.84 -70.28
N ILE A 15 -57.71 15.15 -70.50
CA ILE A 15 -56.74 16.01 -69.81
C ILE A 15 -57.06 16.05 -68.33
N ILE A 16 -58.32 16.30 -67.96
CA ILE A 16 -58.78 16.36 -66.57
C ILE A 16 -58.48 15.04 -65.84
N ASP A 17 -58.78 13.90 -66.46
CA ASP A 17 -58.49 12.58 -65.89
C ASP A 17 -56.99 12.37 -65.69
N SER A 18 -56.17 12.77 -66.67
CA SER A 18 -54.71 12.64 -66.59
C SER A 18 -54.10 13.55 -65.52
N GLU A 19 -54.57 14.79 -65.40
CA GLU A 19 -54.11 15.74 -64.38
C GLU A 19 -54.57 15.32 -63.00
N SER A 20 -55.80 14.80 -62.86
CA SER A 20 -56.32 14.29 -61.60
C SER A 20 -55.49 13.11 -61.10
N ARG A 21 -55.10 12.18 -61.99
CA ARG A 21 -54.18 11.08 -61.65
C ARG A 21 -52.82 11.60 -61.22
N ARG A 22 -52.22 12.49 -62.01
CA ARG A 22 -50.92 13.09 -61.70
C ARG A 22 -50.93 13.81 -60.34
N LEU A 23 -51.99 14.57 -60.05
CA LEU A 23 -52.13 15.27 -58.77
C LEU A 23 -52.31 14.30 -57.61
N ASN A 24 -53.06 13.21 -57.80
CA ASN A 24 -53.20 12.17 -56.77
C ASN A 24 -51.86 11.48 -56.49
N ASP A 25 -51.09 11.15 -57.52
CA ASP A 25 -49.75 10.57 -57.36
C ASP A 25 -48.82 11.51 -56.57
N GLN A 26 -48.85 12.82 -56.87
CA GLN A 26 -48.09 13.82 -56.13
C GLN A 26 -48.56 13.96 -54.68
N ILE A 27 -49.87 13.89 -54.42
CA ILE A 27 -50.43 13.94 -53.07
C ILE A 27 -49.94 12.74 -52.26
N ASP A 28 -49.93 11.55 -52.85
CA ASP A 28 -49.51 10.34 -52.15
C ASP A 28 -48.00 10.35 -51.86
N GLU A 29 -47.17 10.81 -52.82
CA GLU A 29 -45.73 11.02 -52.59
C GLU A 29 -45.47 12.04 -51.46
N LEU A 30 -46.26 13.13 -51.39
CA LEU A 30 -46.13 14.12 -50.33
C LEU A 30 -46.55 13.58 -48.96
N LYS A 31 -47.57 12.71 -48.89
CA LYS A 31 -47.96 12.05 -47.64
C LYS A 31 -46.88 11.11 -47.13
N GLU A 32 -46.23 10.37 -48.02
CA GLU A 32 -45.12 9.48 -47.68
C GLU A 32 -43.97 10.29 -47.07
N LYS A 33 -43.51 11.34 -47.77
CA LYS A 33 -42.48 12.25 -47.26
C LYS A 33 -42.85 12.89 -45.92
N LEU A 34 -44.11 13.29 -45.74
CA LEU A 34 -44.57 13.87 -44.47
C LEU A 34 -44.47 12.85 -43.32
N THR A 35 -44.73 11.58 -43.60
CA THR A 35 -44.61 10.49 -42.63
C THR A 35 -43.15 10.29 -42.24
N ASP A 36 -42.25 10.20 -43.22
CA ASP A 36 -40.80 10.08 -42.98
C ASP A 36 -40.23 11.24 -42.16
N PHE A 37 -40.68 12.47 -42.45
CA PHE A 37 -40.28 13.65 -41.68
C PHE A 37 -40.78 13.61 -40.24
N LYS A 38 -41.98 13.09 -40.00
CA LYS A 38 -42.53 12.95 -38.67
C LYS A 38 -41.74 11.93 -37.86
N GLU A 39 -41.45 10.76 -38.44
CA GLU A 39 -40.62 9.74 -37.81
C GLU A 39 -39.20 10.26 -37.50
N SER A 40 -38.61 11.00 -38.43
CA SER A 40 -37.32 11.67 -38.22
C SER A 40 -37.39 12.66 -37.06
N GLY A 41 -38.47 13.44 -36.95
CA GLY A 41 -38.71 14.37 -35.85
C GLY A 41 -38.74 13.68 -34.49
N GLU A 42 -39.44 12.56 -34.37
CA GLU A 42 -39.49 11.74 -33.15
C GLU A 42 -38.10 11.19 -32.78
N ASN A 43 -37.33 10.72 -33.76
CA ASN A 43 -35.95 10.29 -33.57
C ASN A 43 -35.05 11.42 -33.07
N PHE A 44 -35.16 12.64 -33.62
CA PHE A 44 -34.40 13.79 -33.14
C PHE A 44 -34.75 14.17 -31.70
N THR A 45 -36.02 14.05 -31.30
CA THR A 45 -36.43 14.26 -29.91
C THR A 45 -35.76 13.23 -28.99
N SER A 46 -35.78 11.95 -29.36
CA SER A 46 -35.12 10.89 -28.59
C SER A 46 -33.61 11.13 -28.45
N ILE A 47 -32.93 11.47 -29.54
CA ILE A 47 -31.49 11.79 -29.54
C ILE A 47 -31.19 12.98 -28.63
N ARG A 48 -32.04 14.02 -28.67
CA ARG A 48 -31.89 15.20 -27.82
C ARG A 48 -31.99 14.85 -26.33
N ASP A 49 -32.95 14.01 -25.97
CA ASP A 49 -33.12 13.58 -24.58
C ASP A 49 -31.95 12.72 -24.10
N GLU A 50 -31.42 11.86 -24.98
CA GLU A 50 -30.22 11.07 -24.70
C GLU A 50 -28.98 11.96 -24.49
N ILE A 51 -28.76 12.97 -25.34
CA ILE A 51 -27.68 13.94 -25.18
C ILE A 51 -27.78 14.68 -23.85
N LYS A 52 -29.00 15.07 -23.45
CA LYS A 52 -29.23 15.75 -22.17
C LYS A 52 -28.86 14.84 -20.99
N ASN A 53 -29.26 13.57 -21.05
CA ASN A 53 -28.89 12.59 -20.03
C ASN A 53 -27.37 12.38 -19.94
N LEU A 54 -26.70 12.21 -21.10
CA LEU A 54 -25.25 12.06 -21.16
C LEU A 54 -24.50 13.28 -20.60
N THR A 55 -25.02 14.48 -20.85
CA THR A 55 -24.43 15.71 -20.32
C THR A 55 -24.53 15.75 -18.80
N SER A 56 -25.68 15.38 -18.23
CA SER A 56 -25.84 15.28 -16.77
C SER A 56 -24.89 14.24 -16.15
N GLN A 57 -24.71 13.08 -16.80
CA GLN A 57 -23.75 12.08 -16.34
C GLN A 57 -22.31 12.58 -16.40
N LEU A 58 -21.95 13.35 -17.43
CA LEU A 58 -20.62 13.96 -17.55
C LEU A 58 -20.34 14.95 -16.43
N ASP A 59 -21.34 15.75 -16.05
CA ASP A 59 -21.23 16.71 -14.95
C ASP A 59 -21.02 16.00 -13.61
N GLU A 60 -21.77 14.91 -13.35
CA GLU A 60 -21.60 14.07 -12.16
C GLU A 60 -20.20 13.46 -12.09
N ILE A 61 -19.72 12.84 -13.18
CA ILE A 61 -18.38 12.25 -13.25
C ILE A 61 -17.29 13.32 -13.03
N THR A 62 -17.49 14.51 -13.58
CA THR A 62 -16.55 15.63 -13.40
C THR A 62 -16.48 16.06 -11.94
N TYR A 63 -17.63 16.17 -11.27
CA TYR A 63 -17.70 16.48 -9.84
C TYR A 63 -17.01 15.40 -8.99
N GLU A 64 -17.27 14.12 -9.25
CA GLU A 64 -16.63 13.01 -8.53
C GLU A 64 -15.11 13.00 -8.72
N ARG A 65 -14.66 13.20 -9.97
CA ARG A 65 -13.22 13.27 -10.29
C ARG A 65 -12.53 14.42 -9.57
N ASP A 66 -13.14 15.59 -9.52
CA ASP A 66 -12.59 16.74 -8.79
C ASP A 66 -12.56 16.49 -7.26
N GLY A 67 -13.54 15.77 -6.72
CA GLY A 67 -13.56 15.32 -5.33
C GLY A 67 -12.44 14.31 -5.02
N LEU A 68 -12.23 13.34 -5.91
CA LEU A 68 -11.15 12.36 -5.81
C LEU A 68 -9.78 13.04 -5.90
N GLN A 69 -9.61 13.98 -6.83
CA GLN A 69 -8.36 14.72 -6.97
C GLN A 69 -7.99 15.47 -5.68
N LYS A 70 -8.95 16.17 -5.06
CA LYS A 70 -8.74 16.81 -3.75
C LYS A 70 -8.37 15.82 -2.64
N THR A 71 -8.91 14.60 -2.70
CA THR A 71 -8.59 13.54 -1.75
C THR A 71 -7.16 13.04 -1.94
N VAL A 72 -6.74 12.83 -3.19
CA VAL A 72 -5.36 12.48 -3.54
C VAL A 72 -4.38 13.57 -3.09
N GLU A 73 -4.71 14.85 -3.33
CA GLU A 73 -3.89 15.98 -2.88
C GLU A 73 -3.71 16.01 -1.35
N LYS A 74 -4.74 15.63 -0.59
CA LYS A 74 -4.65 15.50 0.88
C LYS A 74 -3.83 14.30 1.35
N LEU A 75 -3.84 13.19 0.59
CA LEU A 75 -3.13 11.96 0.93
C LEU A 75 -1.65 11.97 0.51
N SER A 76 -1.32 12.68 -0.58
CA SER A 76 0.04 12.85 -1.11
C SER A 76 1.09 13.21 -0.03
N PRO A 77 0.87 14.17 0.88
CA PRO A 77 1.85 14.50 1.92
C PRO A 77 1.95 13.48 3.06
N LEU A 78 1.04 12.50 3.16
CA LEU A 78 1.10 11.45 4.19
C LEU A 78 1.99 10.27 3.78
N GLU A 79 2.09 9.98 2.48
CA GLU A 79 2.94 8.91 1.96
C GLU A 79 4.44 9.04 2.37
N PRO A 80 5.09 10.22 2.23
CA PRO A 80 6.47 10.38 2.70
C PRO A 80 6.59 10.28 4.22
N LYS A 81 5.60 10.77 4.99
CA LYS A 81 5.60 10.65 6.46
C LYS A 81 5.52 9.21 6.92
N VAL A 82 4.71 8.38 6.25
CA VAL A 82 4.63 6.94 6.53
C VAL A 82 5.96 6.26 6.23
N ARG A 83 6.63 6.62 5.13
CA ARG A 83 7.96 6.10 4.81
C ARG A 83 8.99 6.50 5.87
N GLU A 84 9.03 7.77 6.27
CA GLU A 84 9.93 8.28 7.31
C GLU A 84 9.70 7.58 8.66
N LEU A 85 8.44 7.47 9.09
CA LEU A 85 8.09 6.74 10.32
C LEU A 85 8.46 5.26 10.22
N SER A 86 8.29 4.63 9.06
CA SER A 86 8.69 3.24 8.87
C SER A 86 10.21 3.06 8.94
N GLU A 87 10.99 3.99 8.43
CA GLU A 87 12.45 3.99 8.56
C GLU A 87 12.87 4.20 10.02
N LEU A 88 12.23 5.12 10.74
CA LEU A 88 12.46 5.33 12.16
C LEU A 88 12.15 4.06 12.97
N VAL A 89 11.04 3.38 12.71
CA VAL A 89 10.68 2.12 13.37
C VAL A 89 11.68 1.00 13.04
N LYS A 90 12.18 0.90 11.81
CA LYS A 90 13.23 -0.06 11.46
C LYS A 90 14.55 0.23 12.16
N ASN A 91 14.89 1.51 12.32
CA ASN A 91 16.11 1.97 12.97
C ASN A 91 16.02 1.95 14.50
N LEU A 92 14.80 1.96 15.04
CA LEU A 92 14.51 1.66 16.43
C LEU A 92 14.77 0.17 16.69
N THR A 93 16.04 -0.15 16.88
CA THR A 93 16.45 -1.39 17.53
C THR A 93 15.86 -1.39 18.94
N LEU A 94 15.09 -2.44 19.25
CA LEU A 94 14.69 -2.74 20.62
C LEU A 94 15.97 -2.93 21.44
N GLN A 95 16.43 -1.88 22.10
CA GLN A 95 17.35 -1.97 23.21
C GLN A 95 16.58 -2.55 24.39
N GLN A 96 16.35 -3.87 24.38
CA GLN A 96 16.15 -4.57 25.65
C GLN A 96 17.52 -4.66 26.32
N THR A 97 17.81 -3.68 27.17
CA THR A 97 18.82 -3.80 28.22
C THR A 97 18.32 -4.81 29.26
N GLY A 98 18.44 -6.09 28.94
CA GLY A 98 18.02 -7.19 29.79
C GLY A 98 19.00 -8.34 29.66
N TYR A 99 19.82 -8.53 30.70
CA TYR A 99 20.69 -9.69 30.83
C TYR A 99 19.86 -10.97 30.85
N ILE A 100 20.09 -11.87 29.89
CA ILE A 100 19.69 -13.28 30.02
C ILE A 100 20.96 -14.10 30.04
N PHE A 101 21.35 -14.54 31.24
CA PHE A 101 22.26 -15.68 31.39
C PHE A 101 21.55 -16.78 32.16
N THR A 102 21.46 -17.96 31.53
CA THR A 102 20.96 -19.18 32.18
C THR A 102 22.15 -19.88 32.81
N ILE A 103 22.37 -19.66 34.11
CA ILE A 103 23.33 -20.45 34.88
C ILE A 103 22.57 -21.70 35.33
N LYS A 104 22.93 -22.86 34.75
CA LYS A 104 22.50 -24.15 35.31
C LYS A 104 23.35 -24.40 36.56
N VAL A 105 22.97 -23.75 37.66
CA VAL A 105 23.59 -23.95 38.98
C VAL A 105 23.32 -25.41 39.36
N ILE A 106 24.38 -26.21 39.45
CA ILE A 106 24.35 -27.50 40.16
C ILE A 106 23.73 -27.18 41.53
N SER A 107 22.60 -27.81 41.85
CA SER A 107 21.55 -27.35 42.77
C SER A 107 21.92 -27.21 44.26
N ASN A 108 23.17 -26.94 44.62
CA ASN A 108 23.60 -26.51 45.94
C ASN A 108 24.32 -25.17 45.83
N TRP A 109 23.57 -24.09 46.00
CA TRP A 109 24.05 -22.71 45.94
C TRP A 109 25.08 -22.44 47.04
N ILE A 110 26.36 -22.29 46.68
CA ILE A 110 27.42 -21.86 47.59
C ILE A 110 27.73 -20.38 47.32
N PRO A 111 27.61 -19.47 48.31
CA PRO A 111 27.85 -18.04 48.14
C PRO A 111 29.16 -17.68 47.44
N SER A 112 30.23 -18.45 47.67
CA SER A 112 31.54 -18.25 47.03
C SER A 112 31.55 -18.47 45.51
N GLN A 113 30.63 -19.28 44.97
CA GLN A 113 30.53 -19.50 43.52
C GLN A 113 29.85 -18.31 42.81
N LYS A 114 28.89 -17.65 43.47
CA LYS A 114 28.25 -16.45 42.93
C LYS A 114 29.26 -15.32 42.76
N GLU A 115 30.04 -15.04 43.80
CA GLU A 115 31.05 -13.98 43.74
C GLU A 115 32.09 -14.26 42.64
N ASN A 116 32.49 -15.52 42.44
CA ASN A 116 33.42 -15.87 41.37
C ASN A 116 32.84 -15.60 39.97
N ILE A 117 31.54 -15.88 39.76
CA ILE A 117 30.86 -15.63 38.49
C ILE A 117 30.71 -14.13 38.24
N ASP A 118 30.28 -13.37 39.26
CA ASP A 118 30.14 -11.92 39.16
C ASP A 118 31.48 -11.25 38.81
N VAL A 119 32.59 -11.74 39.38
CA VAL A 119 33.95 -11.29 39.05
C VAL A 119 34.35 -11.68 37.62
N LEU A 120 34.08 -12.91 37.19
CA LEU A 120 34.40 -13.35 35.82
C LEU A 120 33.67 -12.51 34.77
N VAL A 121 32.38 -12.22 35.00
CA VAL A 121 31.58 -11.37 34.13
C VAL A 121 32.13 -9.94 34.10
N ALA A 122 32.47 -9.37 35.26
CA ALA A 122 33.03 -8.03 35.36
C ALA A 122 34.40 -7.90 34.69
N LEU A 123 35.27 -8.90 34.83
CA LEU A 123 36.59 -8.93 34.18
C LEU A 123 36.48 -9.10 32.66
N ALA A 124 35.67 -10.05 32.19
CA ALA A 124 35.46 -10.29 30.77
C ALA A 124 34.80 -9.09 30.06
N SER A 125 33.93 -8.36 30.77
CA SER A 125 33.23 -7.18 30.24
C SER A 125 34.05 -5.89 30.32
N SER A 126 35.22 -5.90 30.98
CA SER A 126 36.03 -4.71 31.16
C SER A 126 37.02 -4.48 30.01
N PRO A 127 37.15 -3.24 29.50
CA PRO A 127 38.18 -2.88 28.53
C PRO A 127 39.59 -2.76 29.13
N ASN A 128 39.74 -2.75 30.46
CA ASN A 128 41.03 -2.70 31.16
C ASN A 128 41.06 -3.70 32.32
N HIS A 129 41.46 -4.93 32.01
CA HIS A 129 41.48 -6.05 32.94
C HIS A 129 42.29 -5.76 34.21
N THR A 130 43.45 -5.09 34.10
CA THR A 130 44.33 -4.81 35.25
C THR A 130 43.70 -3.86 36.25
N SER A 131 43.05 -2.79 35.77
CA SER A 131 42.36 -1.83 36.63
C SER A 131 41.14 -2.46 37.30
N THR A 132 40.33 -3.19 36.54
CA THR A 132 39.12 -3.84 37.07
C THR A 132 39.45 -4.97 38.04
N LEU A 133 40.53 -5.72 37.82
CA LEU A 133 41.00 -6.73 38.77
C LEU A 133 41.39 -6.12 40.12
N THR A 134 42.09 -4.99 40.10
CA THR A 134 42.49 -4.27 41.32
C THR A 134 41.27 -3.75 42.07
N GLU A 135 40.27 -3.24 41.35
CA GLU A 135 39.02 -2.76 41.94
C GLU A 135 38.18 -3.90 42.54
N LEU A 136 38.08 -5.04 41.84
CA LEU A 136 37.37 -6.22 42.30
C LEU A 136 38.05 -6.87 43.51
N HIS A 137 39.38 -6.91 43.54
CA HIS A 137 40.12 -7.36 44.72
C HIS A 137 39.72 -6.56 45.98
N ASN A 138 39.52 -5.24 45.84
CA ASN A 138 39.17 -4.39 46.97
C ASN A 138 37.69 -4.47 47.35
N LYS A 139 36.82 -4.98 46.46
CA LYS A 139 35.36 -5.03 46.64
C LYS A 139 34.81 -6.42 46.95
N THR A 140 35.59 -7.47 46.74
CA THR A 140 35.16 -8.87 46.90
C THR A 140 35.76 -9.48 48.15
N THR A 141 35.12 -10.54 48.65
CA THR A 141 35.68 -11.33 49.77
C THR A 141 36.60 -12.46 49.29
N ILE A 142 36.80 -12.56 47.97
CA ILE A 142 37.60 -13.58 47.33
C ILE A 142 39.09 -13.27 47.55
N PRO A 143 39.89 -14.20 48.10
CA PRO A 143 41.31 -13.99 48.27
C PRO A 143 42.03 -13.72 46.94
N GLU A 144 43.02 -12.83 46.95
CA GLU A 144 43.84 -12.49 45.77
C GLU A 144 44.40 -13.72 45.05
N VAL A 145 44.81 -14.70 45.84
CA VAL A 145 45.38 -15.97 45.37
C VAL A 145 44.36 -16.77 44.56
N THR A 146 43.08 -16.70 44.92
CA THR A 146 41.98 -17.36 44.21
C THR A 146 41.65 -16.61 42.91
N LEU A 147 41.66 -15.28 42.93
CA LEU A 147 41.50 -14.45 41.73
C LEU A 147 42.60 -14.73 40.71
N LYS A 148 43.85 -14.79 41.16
CA LYS A 148 45.02 -15.05 40.30
C LYS A 148 45.14 -16.49 39.81
N ASN A 149 44.84 -17.48 40.64
CA ASN A 149 45.10 -18.87 40.28
C ASN A 149 43.89 -19.61 39.68
N ARG A 150 42.66 -19.12 39.89
CA ARG A 150 41.45 -19.74 39.34
C ARG A 150 40.76 -18.90 38.28
N ILE A 151 40.66 -17.59 38.48
CA ILE A 151 39.84 -16.73 37.62
C ILE A 151 40.65 -16.22 36.41
N LEU A 152 41.88 -15.76 36.61
CA LEU A 152 42.76 -15.28 35.53
C LEU A 152 43.11 -16.36 34.47
N PRO A 153 43.48 -17.60 34.82
CA PRO A 153 43.78 -18.63 33.83
C PRO A 153 42.58 -19.01 32.95
N ILE A 154 41.35 -18.94 33.50
CA ILE A 154 40.10 -19.14 32.75
C ILE A 154 39.90 -18.04 31.70
N LEU A 155 40.35 -16.81 31.98
CA LEU A 155 40.30 -15.69 31.04
C LEU A 155 41.42 -15.77 29.99
N GLU A 156 42.63 -16.16 30.39
CA GLU A 156 43.83 -16.21 29.51
C GLU A 156 43.77 -17.33 28.46
N ASP A 157 43.13 -18.46 28.78
CA ASP A 157 43.03 -19.59 27.85
C ASP A 157 42.20 -19.25 26.60
N ASN A 158 41.41 -18.17 26.59
CA ASN A 158 40.55 -17.70 25.48
C ASN A 158 39.61 -18.79 24.88
N SER A 159 39.61 -20.01 25.43
CA SER A 159 38.94 -21.19 24.91
C SER A 159 37.46 -21.20 25.31
N LEU A 160 37.13 -20.50 26.40
CA LEU A 160 35.80 -20.42 27.02
C LEU A 160 35.08 -19.10 26.72
N ILE A 161 35.79 -18.10 26.19
CA ILE A 161 35.29 -16.74 25.96
C ILE A 161 35.43 -16.44 24.48
N LYS A 162 34.29 -16.35 23.78
CA LYS A 162 34.24 -15.84 22.42
C LYS A 162 33.64 -14.44 22.44
N THR A 163 34.43 -13.48 22.00
CA THR A 163 33.99 -12.11 21.74
C THR A 163 33.64 -11.99 20.26
N GLU A 164 32.34 -12.08 19.94
CA GLU A 164 31.83 -11.83 18.59
C GLU A 164 30.92 -10.60 18.65
N ASN A 165 31.19 -9.60 17.80
CA ASN A 165 30.33 -8.43 17.62
C ASN A 165 29.89 -7.72 18.92
N ARG A 166 30.84 -7.52 19.86
CA ARG A 166 30.62 -6.88 21.18
C ARG A 166 29.74 -7.68 22.16
N GLU A 167 29.44 -8.94 21.85
CA GLU A 167 28.84 -9.88 22.80
C GLU A 167 29.91 -10.82 23.39
N ILE A 168 29.79 -11.12 24.68
CA ILE A 168 30.68 -12.04 25.39
C ILE A 168 29.91 -13.34 25.62
N LYS A 169 30.32 -14.41 24.94
CA LYS A 169 29.76 -15.76 25.11
C LYS A 169 30.70 -16.60 25.96
N LEU A 170 30.23 -16.98 27.15
CA LEU A 170 30.91 -17.92 28.05
C LEU A 170 30.38 -19.33 27.83
N THR A 171 31.23 -20.24 27.33
CA THR A 171 30.88 -21.65 27.14
C THR A 171 31.73 -22.50 28.07
N ILE A 172 31.16 -22.98 29.17
CA ILE A 172 31.85 -23.91 30.07
C ILE A 172 31.50 -25.33 29.60
N LYS A 173 32.52 -26.10 29.17
CA LYS A 173 32.39 -27.54 28.96
C LYS A 173 32.69 -28.25 30.28
N GLU A 174 31.85 -29.21 30.65
CA GLU A 174 32.18 -30.16 31.72
C GLU A 174 33.41 -30.97 31.30
N ASN A 175 34.44 -30.97 32.14
CA ASN A 175 35.42 -32.05 32.10
C ASN A 175 34.80 -33.22 32.87
N GLU A 176 34.65 -34.35 32.18
CA GLU A 176 34.33 -35.66 32.78
C GLU A 176 35.40 -36.08 33.79
#